data_AF-A0A4R7EYM5-F1
#
_entry.id   AF-A0A4R7EYM5-F1
#
_cell.length_a   1.000
_cell.length_b   1.000
_cell.length_c   1.000
_cell.angle_alpha   90.00
_cell.angle_beta   90.00
_cell.angle_gamma   90.00
#
_symmetry.space_group_name_H-M   'P 1'
#
loop_
_entity.id
_entity.type
_entity.pdbx_description
1 polymer ?
#
loop_
_entity_poly.entity_id
_entity_poly.type
_entity_poly.pdbx_seq_one_letter_code
_entity_poly.pdbx_strand_id
1 'polypeptide(L)'
;MRLLNFLRSKSFWGSVILAVVLVFVAAFVALKWLKTTTNHDLHIQVPNLDKLDTDQALQKLEEKKLRMVVLDTLDYDKSLPPLTIIEQDPAAGMDVKENRKIYVKINAAGFGKVSMPDLEQLTFRQALATIRSLGLKEGTKSYRTFIGKDVVLGVSQNGKSLKQGDKVLKDSRIDFVLGDGKATLSDEERDVAPAID
;
A
#
# COMPACT_ATOMS: atom_id res chain seq x y z
N MET A 1 -58.07 11.62 51.80
CA MET A 1 -58.56 12.52 50.72
C MET A 1 -57.89 13.91 50.68
N ARG A 2 -56.68 14.12 51.25
CA ARG A 2 -55.97 15.43 51.17
C ARG A 2 -55.09 15.59 49.93
N LEU A 3 -54.51 14.50 49.42
CA LEU A 3 -53.68 14.48 48.22
C LEU A 3 -54.46 14.76 46.93
N LEU A 4 -55.66 14.18 46.77
CA LEU A 4 -56.50 14.39 45.58
C LEU A 4 -57.00 15.83 45.46
N ASN A 5 -57.28 16.50 46.57
CA ASN A 5 -57.69 17.91 46.58
C ASN A 5 -56.52 18.85 46.25
N PHE A 6 -55.29 18.47 46.59
CA PHE A 6 -54.07 19.21 46.25
C PHE A 6 -53.75 19.11 44.75
N LEU A 7 -53.88 17.92 44.15
CA LEU A 7 -53.71 17.71 42.70
C LEU A 7 -54.74 18.47 41.84
N ARG A 8 -55.87 18.88 42.44
CA ARG A 8 -56.94 19.67 41.79
C ARG A 8 -56.89 21.16 42.12
N SER A 9 -55.89 21.59 42.90
CA SER A 9 -55.72 22.99 43.30
C SER A 9 -55.13 23.85 42.17
N LYS A 10 -55.52 25.13 42.13
CA LYS A 10 -55.04 26.08 41.11
C LYS A 10 -53.52 26.31 41.18
N SER A 11 -52.94 26.24 42.37
CA SER A 11 -51.49 26.40 42.58
C SER A 11 -50.69 25.21 42.05
N PHE A 12 -51.18 23.97 42.24
CA PHE A 12 -50.53 22.78 41.69
C PHE A 12 -50.45 22.82 40.16
N TRP A 13 -51.56 23.14 39.48
CA TRP A 13 -51.56 23.29 38.03
C TRP A 13 -50.70 24.47 37.54
N GLY A 14 -50.59 25.55 38.31
CA GLY A 14 -49.66 26.65 38.04
C GLY A 14 -48.19 26.18 38.04
N SER A 15 -47.78 25.40 39.04
CA SER A 15 -46.43 24.82 39.10
C SER A 15 -46.17 23.79 38.00
N VAL A 16 -47.16 22.98 37.64
CA VAL A 16 -47.05 22.02 36.52
C VAL A 16 -46.87 22.74 35.20
N ILE A 17 -47.68 23.77 34.90
CA ILE A 17 -47.53 24.58 33.69
C ILE A 17 -46.16 25.26 33.67
N LEU A 18 -45.72 25.85 34.79
CA LEU A 18 -44.40 26.47 34.88
C LEU A 18 -43.26 25.46 34.64
N ALA A 19 -43.34 24.27 35.23
CA ALA A 19 -42.36 23.20 35.02
C ALA A 19 -42.33 22.76 33.54
N VAL A 20 -43.49 22.60 32.91
CA VAL A 20 -43.60 22.27 31.49
C VAL A 20 -42.97 23.36 30.62
N VAL A 21 -43.28 24.64 30.88
CA VAL A 21 -42.69 25.77 30.16
C VAL A 21 -41.18 25.79 30.33
N LEU A 22 -40.66 25.59 31.55
CA LEU A 22 -39.22 25.53 31.81
C LEU A 22 -38.54 24.40 31.05
N VAL A 23 -39.16 23.21 30.99
CA VAL A 23 -38.64 22.08 30.21
C VAL A 23 -38.59 22.42 28.72
N PHE A 24 -39.65 23.03 28.17
CA PHE A 24 -39.67 23.46 26.77
C PHE A 24 -38.61 24.52 26.47
N VAL A 25 -38.44 25.51 27.35
CA VAL A 25 -37.40 26.55 27.21
C VAL A 25 -36.00 25.93 27.29
N ALA A 26 -35.76 25.05 28.26
CA ALA A 26 -34.48 24.36 28.39
C ALA A 26 -34.17 23.49 27.17
N ALA A 27 -35.15 22.73 26.67
CA ALA A 27 -35.01 21.95 25.44
C ALA A 27 -34.73 22.84 24.22
N PHE A 28 -35.43 23.97 24.08
CA PHE A 28 -35.21 24.91 22.98
C PHE A 28 -33.80 25.50 23.01
N VAL A 29 -33.34 25.95 24.18
CA VAL A 29 -31.97 26.47 24.37
C VAL A 29 -30.93 25.39 24.07
N ALA A 30 -31.13 24.17 24.59
CA ALA A 30 -30.23 23.05 24.35
C ALA A 30 -30.15 22.70 22.85
N LEU A 31 -31.29 22.63 22.14
CA LEU A 31 -31.33 22.36 20.70
C LEU A 31 -30.67 23.47 19.88
N LYS A 32 -30.89 24.74 20.24
CA LYS A 32 -30.22 25.89 19.60
C LYS A 32 -28.72 25.85 19.80
N TRP A 33 -28.26 25.59 21.03
CA TRP A 33 -26.84 25.48 21.36
C TRP A 33 -26.18 24.31 20.63
N LEU A 34 -26.86 23.16 20.54
CA LEU A 34 -26.40 21.99 19.80
C LEU A 34 -26.27 22.32 18.31
N LYS A 35 -27.26 23.00 17.71
CA LYS A 35 -27.23 23.40 16.29
C LYS A 35 -26.03 24.30 15.98
N THR A 36 -25.72 25.27 16.84
CA THR A 36 -24.58 26.17 16.64
C THR A 36 -23.23 25.50 16.89
N THR A 37 -23.14 24.61 17.88
CA THR A 37 -21.86 23.95 18.24
C THR A 37 -21.46 22.83 17.26
N THR A 38 -22.43 22.19 16.59
CA THR A 38 -22.19 20.97 15.81
C THR A 38 -21.81 21.18 14.34
N ASN A 39 -21.72 22.44 13.88
CA ASN A 39 -21.39 22.80 12.49
C ASN A 39 -22.17 21.95 11.47
N HIS A 40 -23.50 21.88 11.65
CA HIS A 40 -24.35 20.90 10.96
C HIS A 40 -24.47 21.12 9.45
N ASP A 41 -24.15 22.32 8.95
CA ASP A 41 -24.32 22.71 7.53
C ASP A 41 -22.99 23.01 6.81
N LEU A 42 -21.83 22.78 7.46
CA LEU A 42 -20.51 23.03 6.87
C LEU A 42 -19.96 21.74 6.28
N HIS A 43 -20.26 21.53 5.00
CA HIS A 43 -19.75 20.43 4.20
C HIS A 43 -18.80 20.96 3.14
N ILE A 44 -17.66 20.28 3.00
CA ILE A 44 -16.64 20.53 2.00
C ILE A 44 -16.62 19.30 1.11
N GLN A 45 -16.83 19.53 -0.19
CA GLN A 45 -16.74 18.46 -1.16
C GLN A 45 -15.27 18.07 -1.36
N VAL A 46 -14.99 16.77 -1.25
CA VAL A 46 -13.64 16.23 -1.44
C VAL A 46 -13.23 16.39 -2.90
N PRO A 47 -12.10 17.06 -3.19
CA PRO A 47 -11.61 17.18 -4.57
C PRO A 47 -11.11 15.84 -5.10
N ASN A 48 -11.10 15.70 -6.43
CA ASN A 48 -10.41 14.60 -7.08
C ASN A 48 -8.89 14.83 -7.05
N LEU A 49 -8.16 13.90 -6.45
CA LEU A 49 -6.71 13.87 -6.33
C LEU A 49 -6.06 12.84 -7.27
N ASP A 50 -6.86 12.00 -7.94
CA ASP A 50 -6.35 10.96 -8.84
C ASP A 50 -5.39 11.56 -9.87
N LYS A 51 -4.24 10.90 -10.03
CA LYS A 51 -3.15 11.28 -10.97
C LYS A 51 -2.45 12.61 -10.69
N LEU A 52 -2.76 13.30 -9.59
CA LEU A 52 -1.97 14.45 -9.15
C LEU A 52 -0.68 13.97 -8.50
N ASP A 53 0.38 14.77 -8.59
CA ASP A 53 1.53 14.56 -7.71
C ASP A 53 1.18 14.93 -6.26
N THR A 54 1.99 14.43 -5.33
CA THR A 54 1.75 14.60 -3.89
C THR A 54 1.72 16.09 -3.46
N ASP A 55 2.53 16.95 -4.08
CA ASP A 55 2.59 18.38 -3.74
C ASP A 55 1.37 19.13 -4.28
N GLN A 56 0.96 18.84 -5.51
CA GLN A 56 -0.29 19.34 -6.10
C GLN A 56 -1.51 18.90 -5.28
N ALA A 57 -1.56 17.63 -4.88
CA ALA A 57 -2.64 17.09 -4.07
C ALA A 57 -2.70 17.77 -2.70
N LEU A 58 -1.54 18.00 -2.07
CA LEU A 58 -1.45 18.71 -0.80
C LEU A 58 -2.01 20.13 -0.90
N GLN A 59 -1.54 20.91 -1.87
CA GLN A 59 -2.00 22.29 -2.09
C GLN A 59 -3.53 22.34 -2.32
N LYS A 60 -4.04 21.45 -3.17
CA LYS A 60 -5.48 21.36 -3.48
C LYS A 60 -6.33 21.02 -2.27
N LEU A 61 -5.82 20.21 -1.35
CA LEU A 61 -6.49 19.89 -0.09
C LEU A 61 -6.42 21.04 0.91
N GLU A 62 -5.28 21.70 1.03
CA GLU A 62 -5.07 22.84 1.93
C GLU A 62 -5.99 24.02 1.58
N GLU A 63 -6.18 24.32 0.29
CA GLU A 63 -7.14 25.32 -0.20
C GLU A 63 -8.58 25.03 0.27
N LYS A 64 -8.91 23.75 0.43
CA LYS A 64 -10.21 23.27 0.93
C LYS A 64 -10.23 23.04 2.44
N LYS A 65 -9.18 23.43 3.18
CA LYS A 65 -9.02 23.16 4.62
C LYS A 65 -9.13 21.67 4.97
N LEU A 66 -8.70 20.81 4.06
CA LEU A 66 -8.59 19.37 4.24
C LEU A 66 -7.13 19.01 4.49
N ARG A 67 -6.88 17.84 5.09
CA ARG A 67 -5.52 17.39 5.40
C ARG A 67 -5.19 16.12 4.65
N MET A 68 -4.05 16.09 3.97
CA MET A 68 -3.56 14.87 3.33
C MET A 68 -2.87 13.96 4.35
N VAL A 69 -3.06 12.65 4.23
CA VAL A 69 -2.27 11.63 4.92
C VAL A 69 -1.93 10.54 3.92
N VAL A 70 -0.63 10.32 3.68
CA VAL A 70 -0.18 9.17 2.90
C VAL A 70 -0.35 7.93 3.77
N LEU A 71 -1.25 7.04 3.37
CA LEU A 71 -1.55 5.80 4.09
C LEU A 71 -0.55 4.71 3.70
N ASP A 72 -0.25 4.61 2.41
CA ASP A 72 0.63 3.58 1.87
C ASP A 72 1.29 4.02 0.55
N THR A 73 2.43 3.40 0.25
CA THR A 73 3.17 3.55 -0.99
C THR A 73 3.13 2.22 -1.74
N LEU A 74 2.41 2.18 -2.86
CA LEU A 74 2.24 0.97 -3.66
C LEU A 74 3.50 0.67 -4.50
N ASP A 75 3.60 -0.57 -4.97
CA ASP A 75 4.66 -0.99 -5.89
C ASP A 75 4.71 -0.07 -7.11
N TYR A 76 5.92 0.23 -7.58
CA TYR A 76 6.12 1.19 -8.66
C TYR A 76 5.51 0.71 -9.98
N ASP A 77 4.55 1.48 -10.48
CA ASP A 77 4.06 1.36 -11.84
C ASP A 77 4.75 2.38 -12.74
N LYS A 78 5.38 1.89 -13.83
CA LYS A 78 6.01 2.72 -14.86
C LYS A 78 5.02 3.54 -15.68
N SER A 79 3.74 3.16 -15.69
CA SER A 79 2.70 3.88 -16.42
C SER A 79 2.32 5.21 -15.76
N LEU A 80 2.68 5.39 -14.48
CA LEU A 80 2.38 6.56 -13.67
C LEU A 80 3.69 7.26 -13.25
N PRO A 81 3.70 8.60 -13.15
CA PRO A 81 4.85 9.30 -12.57
C PRO A 81 5.12 8.88 -11.11
N PRO A 82 6.36 9.01 -10.63
CA PRO A 82 6.71 8.83 -9.22
C PRO A 82 5.84 9.68 -8.29
N LEU A 83 5.47 9.15 -7.11
CA LEU A 83 4.75 9.88 -6.05
C LEU A 83 3.39 10.47 -6.48
N THR A 84 2.79 9.87 -7.50
CA THR A 84 1.45 10.21 -7.98
C THR A 84 0.40 9.56 -7.08
N ILE A 85 -0.69 10.26 -6.78
CA ILE A 85 -1.84 9.70 -6.07
C ILE A 85 -2.54 8.68 -6.97
N ILE A 86 -2.70 7.45 -6.45
CA ILE A 86 -3.38 6.34 -7.14
C ILE A 86 -4.79 6.17 -6.58
N GLU A 87 -4.92 6.26 -5.25
CA GLU A 87 -6.20 6.07 -4.57
C GLU A 87 -6.36 7.13 -3.49
N GLN A 88 -7.61 7.49 -3.21
CA GLN A 88 -7.98 8.37 -2.12
C GLN A 88 -9.19 7.81 -1.36
N ASP A 89 -9.23 8.10 -0.06
CA ASP A 89 -10.38 7.88 0.80
C ASP A 89 -10.54 9.07 1.78
N PRO A 90 -11.71 9.73 1.86
CA PRO A 90 -12.93 9.50 1.08
C PRO A 90 -12.81 9.75 -0.42
N ALA A 91 -13.70 9.12 -1.18
CA ALA A 91 -13.79 9.29 -2.63
C ALA A 91 -14.08 10.74 -3.04
N ALA A 92 -13.66 11.11 -4.25
CA ALA A 92 -13.92 12.42 -4.80
C ALA A 92 -15.42 12.70 -4.90
N GLY A 93 -15.83 13.94 -4.62
CA GLY A 93 -17.24 14.35 -4.65
C GLY A 93 -18.00 14.08 -3.35
N MET A 94 -17.43 13.34 -2.39
CA MET A 94 -18.04 13.11 -1.08
C MET A 94 -18.01 14.36 -0.21
N ASP A 95 -19.02 14.53 0.63
CA ASP A 95 -19.08 15.62 1.60
C ASP A 95 -18.42 15.27 2.92
N VAL A 96 -17.48 16.12 3.35
CA VAL A 96 -16.77 15.97 4.61
C VAL A 96 -16.76 17.28 5.40
N LYS A 97 -16.43 17.20 6.69
CA LYS A 97 -16.20 18.41 7.50
C LYS A 97 -14.79 18.95 7.28
N GLU A 98 -14.58 20.21 7.64
CA GLU A 98 -13.25 20.81 7.69
C GLU A 98 -12.26 19.99 8.54
N ASN A 99 -10.97 20.11 8.23
CA ASN A 99 -9.87 19.38 8.89
C ASN A 99 -9.96 17.84 8.79
N ARG A 100 -10.86 17.32 7.95
CA ARG A 100 -10.92 15.90 7.63
C ARG A 100 -9.61 15.46 6.99
N LYS A 101 -9.11 14.32 7.45
CA LYS A 101 -7.97 13.63 6.84
C LYS A 101 -8.45 12.88 5.60
N ILE A 102 -7.82 13.15 4.47
CA ILE A 102 -7.95 12.41 3.23
C ILE A 102 -6.75 11.50 3.15
N TYR A 103 -7.01 10.20 3.26
CA TYR A 103 -6.00 9.17 3.14
C TYR A 103 -5.74 8.91 1.66
N VAL A 104 -4.47 8.87 1.28
CA VAL A 104 -4.07 8.61 -0.10
C VAL A 104 -3.08 7.46 -0.16
N LYS A 105 -3.15 6.70 -1.24
CA LYS A 105 -2.10 5.76 -1.62
C LYS A 105 -1.37 6.31 -2.83
N ILE A 106 -0.04 6.19 -2.83
CA ILE A 106 0.81 6.79 -3.84
C ILE A 106 1.64 5.76 -4.61
N ASN A 107 2.00 6.10 -5.83
CA ASN A 107 2.98 5.34 -6.60
C ASN A 107 4.37 5.51 -5.97
N ALA A 108 5.12 4.42 -5.81
CA ALA A 108 6.50 4.50 -5.33
C ALA A 108 7.36 5.43 -6.19
N ALA A 109 8.45 5.92 -5.62
CA ALA A 109 9.39 6.76 -6.38
C ALA A 109 10.13 5.97 -7.48
N GLY A 110 10.16 4.64 -7.36
CA GLY A 110 10.83 3.73 -8.27
C GLY A 110 10.77 2.30 -7.75
N PHE A 111 11.36 1.36 -8.49
CA PHE A 111 11.35 -0.04 -8.11
C PHE A 111 12.00 -0.30 -6.75
N GLY A 112 11.33 -1.11 -5.94
CA GLY A 112 11.91 -1.65 -4.71
C GLY A 112 13.09 -2.57 -5.01
N LYS A 113 13.95 -2.80 -4.00
CA LYS A 113 15.08 -3.74 -4.09
C LYS A 113 14.69 -5.12 -3.56
N VAL A 114 15.16 -6.16 -4.23
CA VAL A 114 15.08 -7.56 -3.80
C VAL A 114 16.48 -8.12 -3.57
N SER A 115 16.62 -9.08 -2.66
CA SER A 115 17.88 -9.82 -2.49
C SER A 115 17.95 -10.98 -3.47
N MET A 116 19.10 -11.15 -4.11
CA MET A 116 19.36 -12.29 -4.96
C MET A 116 19.46 -13.57 -4.10
N PRO A 117 18.70 -14.62 -4.45
CA PRO A 117 18.89 -15.93 -3.87
C PRO A 117 20.13 -16.59 -4.48
N ASP A 118 20.52 -17.73 -3.94
CA ASP A 118 21.50 -18.58 -4.61
C ASP A 118 20.85 -19.23 -5.84
N LEU A 119 21.47 -19.04 -6.99
CA LEU A 119 21.01 -19.54 -8.29
C LEU A 119 22.03 -20.45 -8.95
N GLU A 120 23.25 -20.54 -8.41
CA GLU A 120 24.29 -21.40 -8.98
C GLU A 120 23.89 -22.87 -8.82
N GLN A 121 24.30 -23.70 -9.78
CA GLN A 121 24.00 -25.14 -9.85
C GLN A 121 22.52 -25.51 -10.01
N LEU A 122 21.59 -24.54 -9.97
CA LEU A 122 20.20 -24.77 -10.33
C LEU A 122 20.06 -24.98 -11.84
N THR A 123 19.02 -25.70 -12.25
CA THR A 123 18.62 -25.71 -13.67
C THR A 123 18.13 -24.32 -14.07
N PHE A 124 18.37 -23.91 -15.31
CA PHE A 124 17.90 -22.61 -15.83
C PHE A 124 16.40 -22.41 -15.61
N ARG A 125 15.59 -23.47 -15.77
CA ARG A 125 14.15 -23.44 -15.52
C ARG A 125 13.81 -23.10 -14.06
N GLN A 126 14.52 -23.69 -13.10
CA GLN A 126 14.34 -23.40 -11.68
C GLN A 126 14.78 -21.97 -11.37
N ALA A 127 15.98 -21.58 -11.80
CA ALA A 127 16.50 -20.24 -11.56
C ALA A 127 15.59 -19.16 -12.15
N LEU A 128 15.05 -19.39 -13.35
CA LEU A 128 14.10 -18.51 -14.02
C LEU A 128 12.78 -18.37 -13.23
N ALA A 129 12.23 -19.47 -12.71
CA ALA A 129 11.05 -19.42 -11.86
C ALA A 129 11.32 -18.62 -10.58
N THR A 130 12.48 -18.85 -9.95
CA THR A 130 12.90 -18.13 -8.74
C THR A 130 13.02 -16.63 -8.99
N ILE A 131 13.74 -16.17 -10.03
CA ILE A 131 13.89 -14.73 -10.28
C ILE A 131 12.57 -14.06 -10.67
N ARG A 132 11.68 -14.75 -11.41
CA ARG A 132 10.36 -14.23 -11.76
C ARG A 132 9.47 -14.03 -10.53
N SER A 133 9.55 -14.93 -9.55
CA SER A 133 8.83 -14.78 -8.28
C SER A 133 9.26 -13.54 -7.48
N LEU A 134 10.49 -13.07 -7.70
CA LEU A 134 11.03 -11.85 -7.10
C LEU A 134 10.74 -10.58 -7.93
N GLY A 135 9.96 -10.71 -9.02
CA GLY A 135 9.67 -9.59 -9.93
C GLY A 135 10.86 -9.20 -10.81
N LEU A 136 11.85 -10.08 -10.99
CA LEU A 136 12.97 -9.87 -11.92
C LEU A 136 12.65 -10.50 -13.29
N LYS A 137 13.35 -10.03 -14.32
CA LYS A 137 13.15 -10.43 -15.72
C LYS A 137 14.31 -11.25 -16.24
N GLU A 138 13.99 -12.11 -17.19
CA GLU A 138 14.99 -12.83 -17.99
C GLU A 138 15.79 -11.85 -18.86
N GLY A 139 17.11 -11.93 -18.76
CA GLY A 139 18.06 -11.25 -19.61
C GLY A 139 18.60 -12.18 -20.70
N THR A 140 19.87 -12.00 -21.04
CA THR A 140 20.57 -12.78 -22.06
C THR A 140 21.10 -14.10 -21.52
N LYS A 141 21.35 -15.06 -22.41
CA LYS A 141 21.93 -16.36 -22.10
C LYS A 141 23.27 -16.49 -22.80
N SER A 142 24.27 -16.93 -22.07
CA SER A 142 25.57 -17.32 -22.59
C SER A 142 25.88 -18.73 -22.13
N TYR A 143 26.73 -19.44 -22.88
CA TYR A 143 27.08 -20.82 -22.56
C TYR A 143 28.59 -20.97 -22.35
N ARG A 144 28.96 -21.85 -21.44
CA ARG A 144 30.34 -22.31 -21.21
C ARG A 144 30.39 -23.82 -21.18
N THR A 145 31.54 -24.38 -21.56
CA THR A 145 31.80 -25.81 -21.51
C THR A 145 31.60 -26.34 -20.09
N PHE A 146 30.61 -27.20 -19.89
CA PHE A 146 30.29 -27.80 -18.60
C PHE A 146 29.56 -29.12 -18.78
N ILE A 147 29.59 -29.99 -17.77
CA ILE A 147 28.98 -31.33 -17.84
C ILE A 147 27.44 -31.25 -17.81
N GLY A 148 26.90 -30.34 -17.00
CA GLY A 148 25.46 -30.13 -16.87
C GLY A 148 24.90 -29.19 -17.92
N LYS A 149 24.09 -29.70 -18.84
CA LYS A 149 23.35 -28.85 -19.79
C LYS A 149 22.33 -27.97 -19.06
N ASP A 150 22.27 -26.69 -19.43
CA ASP A 150 21.33 -25.70 -18.90
C ASP A 150 21.43 -25.50 -17.37
N VAL A 151 22.53 -25.91 -16.76
CA VAL A 151 22.85 -25.61 -15.35
C VAL A 151 23.40 -24.20 -15.26
N VAL A 152 22.92 -23.42 -14.30
CA VAL A 152 23.41 -22.06 -14.06
C VAL A 152 24.79 -22.12 -13.43
N LEU A 153 25.77 -21.57 -14.14
CA LEU A 153 27.16 -21.42 -13.69
C LEU A 153 27.42 -20.05 -13.08
N GLY A 154 26.52 -19.10 -13.32
CA GLY A 154 26.60 -17.76 -12.77
C GLY A 154 25.54 -16.85 -13.33
N VAL A 155 25.30 -15.75 -12.63
CA VAL A 155 24.36 -14.71 -13.02
C VAL A 155 25.03 -13.34 -12.95
N SER A 156 24.58 -12.43 -13.81
CA SER A 156 25.11 -11.07 -13.86
C SER A 156 24.02 -10.06 -14.22
N GLN A 157 24.30 -8.80 -13.94
CA GLN A 157 23.49 -7.67 -14.36
C GLN A 157 24.42 -6.54 -14.80
N ASN A 158 24.18 -5.99 -16.00
CA ASN A 158 24.97 -4.89 -16.55
C ASN A 158 26.49 -5.16 -16.53
N GLY A 159 26.88 -6.41 -16.81
CA GLY A 159 28.29 -6.86 -16.81
C GLY A 159 28.88 -7.16 -15.43
N LYS A 160 28.17 -6.89 -14.32
CA LYS A 160 28.62 -7.23 -12.96
C LYS A 160 28.06 -8.59 -12.53
N SER A 161 28.91 -9.49 -12.06
CA SER A 161 28.48 -10.77 -11.47
C SER A 161 27.71 -10.52 -10.17
N LEU A 162 26.58 -11.21 -10.02
CA LEU A 162 25.70 -11.14 -8.86
C LEU A 162 25.88 -12.40 -8.01
N LYS A 163 25.93 -12.23 -6.69
CA LYS A 163 25.99 -13.30 -5.70
C LYS A 163 24.76 -13.31 -4.81
N GLN A 164 24.58 -14.39 -4.05
CA GLN A 164 23.56 -14.46 -3.03
C GLN A 164 23.65 -13.25 -2.07
N GLY A 165 22.50 -12.65 -1.77
CA GLY A 165 22.38 -11.49 -0.89
C GLY A 165 22.47 -10.15 -1.60
N ASP A 166 23.03 -10.09 -2.81
CA ASP A 166 23.14 -8.86 -3.58
C ASP A 166 21.76 -8.22 -3.81
N LYS A 167 21.69 -6.90 -3.68
CA LYS A 167 20.44 -6.15 -3.84
C LYS A 167 20.27 -5.70 -5.30
N VAL A 168 19.17 -6.11 -5.90
CA VAL A 168 18.80 -5.78 -7.28
C VAL A 168 17.44 -5.11 -7.30
N LEU A 169 17.22 -4.13 -8.18
CA LEU A 169 15.92 -3.50 -8.34
C LEU A 169 14.93 -4.49 -8.95
N LYS A 170 13.68 -4.54 -8.45
CA LYS A 170 12.57 -5.20 -9.16
C LYS A 170 12.52 -4.70 -10.61
N ASP A 171 12.02 -5.53 -11.51
CA ASP A 171 11.97 -5.30 -12.96
C ASP A 171 13.33 -5.31 -13.69
N SER A 172 14.44 -5.53 -12.96
CA SER A 172 15.76 -5.71 -13.56
C SER A 172 15.86 -6.98 -14.39
N ARG A 173 16.65 -6.94 -15.46
CA ARG A 173 17.01 -8.11 -16.25
C ARG A 173 18.26 -8.77 -15.69
N ILE A 174 18.22 -10.09 -15.54
CA ILE A 174 19.34 -10.91 -15.07
C ILE A 174 19.87 -11.75 -16.23
N ASP A 175 21.15 -11.61 -16.53
CA ASP A 175 21.86 -12.39 -17.53
C ASP A 175 22.37 -13.70 -16.91
N PHE A 176 22.38 -14.78 -17.71
CA PHE A 176 22.74 -16.12 -17.26
C PHE A 176 23.95 -16.66 -18.03
N VAL A 177 24.86 -17.30 -17.28
CA VAL A 177 25.90 -18.16 -17.83
C VAL A 177 25.48 -19.60 -17.55
N LEU A 178 25.28 -20.38 -18.60
CA LEU A 178 24.76 -21.75 -18.55
C LEU A 178 25.80 -22.77 -19.01
N GLY A 179 25.69 -24.00 -18.53
CA GLY A 179 26.45 -25.13 -19.04
C GLY A 179 25.92 -25.62 -20.38
N ASP A 180 26.80 -25.94 -21.32
CA ASP A 180 26.43 -26.45 -22.65
C ASP A 180 26.27 -27.99 -22.73
N GLY A 181 26.66 -28.71 -21.67
CA GLY A 181 26.60 -30.17 -21.62
C GLY A 181 27.66 -30.88 -22.44
N LYS A 182 28.71 -30.19 -22.92
CA LYS A 182 29.73 -30.76 -23.81
C LYS A 182 30.99 -31.23 -23.09
N ALA A 183 31.12 -30.99 -21.79
CA ALA A 183 32.27 -31.50 -21.05
C ALA A 183 32.15 -33.02 -20.89
N THR A 184 33.12 -33.74 -21.43
CA THR A 184 33.34 -35.17 -21.14
C THR A 184 34.18 -35.30 -19.87
N LEU A 185 33.83 -36.28 -19.03
CA LEU A 185 34.70 -36.76 -17.96
C LEU A 185 35.99 -37.30 -18.57
N SER A 186 37.13 -37.05 -17.91
CA SER A 186 38.39 -37.70 -18.28
C SER A 186 38.27 -39.22 -18.14
N ASP A 187 39.00 -40.00 -18.93
CA ASP A 187 38.93 -41.47 -18.86
C ASP A 187 39.30 -41.99 -17.46
N GLU A 188 40.13 -41.26 -16.71
CA GLU A 188 40.49 -41.51 -15.31
C GLU A 188 39.31 -41.38 -14.34
N GLU A 189 38.34 -40.51 -14.62
CA GLU A 189 37.13 -40.34 -13.79
C GLU A 189 36.02 -41.34 -14.14
N ARG A 190 36.11 -42.00 -15.31
CA ARG A 190 35.11 -42.95 -15.80
C ARG A 190 35.32 -44.38 -15.27
N ASP A 191 36.54 -44.74 -14.90
CA ASP A 191 36.95 -46.08 -14.48
C ASP A 191 37.05 -46.28 -12.96
N VAL A 192 36.77 -45.27 -12.15
CA VAL A 192 36.72 -45.44 -10.69
C VAL A 192 35.37 -46.03 -10.27
N ALA A 193 35.32 -47.35 -10.15
CA ALA A 193 34.22 -48.01 -9.45
C ALA A 193 34.15 -47.44 -8.02
N PRO A 194 32.96 -47.03 -7.52
CA PRO A 194 32.84 -46.60 -6.13
C PRO A 194 33.30 -47.73 -5.22
N ALA A 195 34.22 -47.41 -4.30
CA ALA A 195 34.64 -48.37 -3.28
C ALA A 195 33.39 -48.82 -2.51
N ILE A 196 33.14 -50.12 -2.52
CA ILE A 196 32.08 -50.73 -1.73
C ILE A 196 32.66 -50.91 -0.33
N ASP A 197 32.22 -50.09 0.62
CA ASP A 197 32.47 -50.27 2.04
C ASP A 197 31.66 -51.45 2.62
#